data_AF-A0A5C7AM57-F1
#
_entry.id   AF-A0A5C7AM57-F1
#
_cell.length_a   1.000
_cell.length_b   1.000
_cell.length_c   1.000
_cell.angle_alpha   90.00
_cell.angle_beta   90.00
_cell.angle_gamma   90.00
#
_symmetry.space_group_name_H-M   'P 1'
#
loop_
_entity.id
_entity.type
_entity.pdbx_description
1 polymer ?
#
loop_
_entity_poly.entity_id
_entity_poly.type
_entity_poly.pdbx_seq_one_letter_code
_entity_poly.pdbx_strand_id
1 'polypeptide(L)'
;MQRPTLLFSLFFNSWLLLSITACASKNIEPPTLTKNGKPKLLFINFNITQTNNGKHISLINKIETEGAPKQNTLLNNGTQGDLLCNLLNKKGRTLKQFSIKNPLKKHMEYINDNKQLQTQHVQLTKTSFTLRFPAYTNVHYLSIFEIDTLNKKSKPLITTTTN
;
A
#
# COMPACT_ATOMS: atom_id res chain seq x y z
N MET A 1 18.90 61.56 -38.04
CA MET A 1 18.09 61.29 -36.82
C MET A 1 17.83 59.78 -36.78
N GLN A 2 18.60 59.06 -35.96
CA GLN A 2 18.69 57.58 -35.93
C GLN A 2 17.49 56.97 -35.20
N ARG A 3 16.95 55.87 -35.75
CA ARG A 3 15.90 55.03 -35.14
C ARG A 3 16.50 54.14 -34.04
N PRO A 4 15.98 54.16 -32.79
CA PRO A 4 16.31 53.18 -31.77
C PRO A 4 15.11 52.25 -31.57
N THR A 5 14.98 51.19 -32.35
CA THR A 5 13.91 50.18 -32.14
C THR A 5 14.39 48.73 -32.19
N LEU A 6 15.68 48.47 -32.45
CA LEU A 6 16.19 47.10 -32.60
C LEU A 6 16.79 46.48 -31.33
N LEU A 7 16.99 47.26 -30.25
CA LEU A 7 17.59 46.73 -29.01
C LEU A 7 16.56 46.23 -27.98
N PHE A 8 15.28 46.60 -28.12
CA PHE A 8 14.24 46.18 -27.18
C PHE A 8 13.62 44.80 -27.52
N SER A 9 13.75 44.32 -28.75
CA SER A 9 13.17 43.03 -29.17
C SER A 9 14.04 41.81 -28.82
N LEU A 10 15.31 42.02 -28.46
CA LEU A 10 16.24 40.93 -28.13
C LEU A 10 16.17 40.47 -26.67
N PHE A 11 15.66 41.31 -25.75
CA PHE A 11 15.49 40.90 -24.35
C PHE A 11 14.17 40.17 -24.07
N PHE A 12 13.16 40.34 -24.92
CA PHE A 12 11.86 39.68 -24.74
C PHE A 12 11.86 38.21 -25.21
N ASN A 13 12.79 37.83 -26.09
CA ASN A 13 12.87 36.47 -26.64
C ASN A 13 13.73 35.50 -25.81
N SER A 14 14.43 35.98 -24.78
CA SER A 14 15.26 35.12 -23.91
C SER A 14 14.49 34.55 -22.71
N TRP A 15 13.39 35.19 -22.29
CA TRP A 15 12.56 34.72 -21.17
C TRP A 15 11.50 33.67 -21.60
N LEU A 16 11.34 33.42 -22.90
CA LEU A 16 10.34 32.45 -23.40
C LEU A 16 10.86 31.00 -23.48
N LEU A 17 12.15 30.76 -23.20
CA LEU A 17 12.79 29.45 -23.33
C LEU A 17 12.96 28.66 -22.02
N LEU A 18 12.47 29.15 -20.86
CA LEU A 18 12.66 28.48 -19.56
C LEU A 18 11.45 27.70 -19.02
N SER A 19 10.35 27.57 -19.77
CA SER A 19 9.08 27.06 -19.22
C SER A 19 8.76 25.59 -19.49
N ILE A 20 9.66 24.83 -20.14
CA ILE A 20 9.40 23.43 -20.54
C ILE A 20 10.46 22.50 -19.97
N THR A 21 10.36 22.19 -18.69
CA THR A 21 10.84 20.96 -18.02
C THR A 21 10.54 21.17 -16.53
N ALA A 22 9.50 20.58 -15.96
CA ALA A 22 9.58 19.19 -15.54
C ALA A 22 8.21 18.71 -15.06
N CYS A 23 7.41 18.15 -15.96
CA CYS A 23 6.49 17.10 -15.55
C CYS A 23 7.32 15.81 -15.39
N ALA A 24 8.05 15.70 -14.27
CA ALA A 24 8.69 14.45 -13.90
C ALA A 24 7.58 13.45 -13.51
N SER A 25 7.06 12.73 -14.51
CA SER A 25 6.21 11.56 -14.24
C SER A 25 7.03 10.58 -13.40
N LYS A 26 6.56 10.33 -12.18
CA LYS A 26 7.19 9.38 -11.27
C LYS A 26 6.98 7.98 -11.85
N ASN A 27 7.95 7.48 -12.61
CA ASN A 27 7.96 6.11 -13.08
C ASN A 27 7.97 5.17 -11.86
N ILE A 28 6.82 4.54 -11.59
CA ILE A 28 6.69 3.50 -10.57
C ILE A 28 7.03 2.19 -11.27
N GLU A 29 8.18 1.62 -10.94
CA GLU A 29 8.53 0.27 -11.39
C GLU A 29 7.52 -0.73 -10.79
N PRO A 30 6.92 -1.62 -11.61
CA PRO A 30 6.05 -2.65 -11.09
C PRO A 30 6.85 -3.71 -10.31
N PRO A 31 6.22 -4.42 -9.36
CA PRO A 31 6.88 -5.52 -8.69
C PRO A 31 7.19 -6.66 -9.66
N THR A 32 8.41 -7.18 -9.63
CA THR A 32 8.91 -8.19 -10.57
C THR A 32 8.88 -9.57 -9.93
N LEU A 33 8.28 -10.53 -10.64
CA LEU A 33 8.33 -11.94 -10.25
C LEU A 33 9.73 -12.51 -10.52
N THR A 34 10.07 -13.57 -9.79
CA THR A 34 11.29 -14.35 -10.04
C THR A 34 11.28 -14.90 -11.47
N LYS A 35 12.20 -14.42 -12.32
CA LYS A 35 12.27 -14.79 -13.75
C LYS A 35 12.81 -16.20 -14.01
N ASN A 36 13.60 -16.77 -13.10
CA ASN A 36 14.42 -17.96 -13.35
C ASN A 36 14.13 -19.14 -12.41
N GLY A 37 12.94 -19.21 -11.80
CA GLY A 37 12.57 -20.29 -10.88
C GLY A 37 11.06 -20.52 -10.81
N LYS A 38 10.64 -21.60 -10.16
CA LYS A 38 9.22 -21.85 -9.88
C LYS A 38 8.62 -20.65 -9.14
N PRO A 39 7.38 -20.23 -9.48
CA PRO A 39 6.74 -19.13 -8.77
C PRO A 39 6.61 -19.50 -7.28
N LYS A 40 6.78 -18.50 -6.42
CA LYS A 40 6.68 -18.66 -4.98
C LYS A 40 5.69 -17.69 -4.37
N LEU A 41 5.11 -18.08 -3.25
CA LEU A 41 4.18 -17.32 -2.45
C LEU A 41 4.80 -16.97 -1.11
N LEU A 42 4.64 -15.72 -0.71
CA LEU A 42 5.01 -15.24 0.61
C LEU A 42 3.75 -15.09 1.47
N PHE A 43 3.77 -15.72 2.63
CA PHE A 43 2.78 -15.57 3.69
C PHE A 43 3.44 -14.83 4.85
N ILE A 44 2.87 -13.69 5.23
CA ILE A 44 3.33 -12.93 6.40
C ILE A 44 2.20 -12.87 7.40
N ASN A 45 2.43 -13.46 8.57
CA ASN A 45 1.44 -13.57 9.63
C ASN A 45 1.71 -12.50 10.69
N PHE A 46 0.66 -11.82 11.12
CA PHE A 46 0.72 -10.72 12.06
C PHE A 46 -0.28 -10.90 13.19
N ASN A 47 0.03 -10.32 14.33
CA ASN A 47 -0.93 -10.00 15.38
C ASN A 47 -1.28 -8.51 15.29
N ILE A 48 -2.56 -8.17 15.45
CA ILE A 48 -3.04 -6.81 15.63
C ILE A 48 -3.80 -6.69 16.94
N THR A 49 -3.52 -5.62 17.68
CA THR A 49 -4.19 -5.30 18.95
C THR A 49 -4.66 -3.86 18.94
N GLN A 50 -5.90 -3.62 19.38
CA GLN A 50 -6.44 -2.29 19.67
C GLN A 50 -6.21 -1.98 21.15
N THR A 51 -5.60 -0.83 21.41
CA THR A 51 -5.44 -0.26 22.75
C THR A 51 -6.05 1.14 22.79
N ASN A 52 -6.05 1.76 23.97
CA ASN A 52 -6.45 3.16 24.13
C ASN A 52 -5.54 4.12 23.34
N ASN A 53 -4.29 3.72 23.07
CA ASN A 53 -3.31 4.50 22.32
C ASN A 53 -3.35 4.24 20.80
N GLY A 54 -4.32 3.46 20.33
CA GLY A 54 -4.46 3.08 18.93
C GLY A 54 -4.14 1.62 18.64
N LYS A 55 -3.94 1.31 17.35
CA LYS A 55 -3.65 -0.04 16.86
C LYS A 55 -2.15 -0.31 16.92
N HIS A 56 -1.80 -1.53 17.31
CA HIS A 56 -0.43 -2.03 17.27
C HIS A 56 -0.38 -3.34 16.47
N ILE A 57 0.60 -3.46 15.57
CA ILE A 57 0.82 -4.67 14.77
C ILE A 57 2.19 -5.25 15.10
N SER A 58 2.27 -6.55 15.32
CA SER A 58 3.53 -7.29 15.48
C SER A 58 3.62 -8.45 14.50
N LEU A 59 4.83 -8.70 14.00
CA LEU A 59 5.12 -9.84 13.14
C LEU A 59 5.11 -11.14 13.97
N ILE A 60 4.41 -12.17 13.48
CA ILE A 60 4.45 -13.52 14.04
C ILE A 60 5.56 -14.31 13.33
N ASN A 61 5.42 -14.52 12.03
CA ASN A 61 6.40 -15.23 11.21
C ASN A 61 6.19 -14.92 9.71
N LYS A 62 7.11 -15.45 8.90
CA LYS A 62 7.09 -15.40 7.44
C LYS A 62 7.28 -16.82 6.91
N ILE A 63 6.51 -17.18 5.89
CA ILE A 63 6.58 -18.50 5.26
C ILE A 63 6.62 -18.30 3.76
N GLU A 64 7.65 -18.82 3.10
CA GLU A 64 7.80 -18.84 1.65
C GLU A 64 7.53 -20.27 1.15
N THR A 65 6.69 -20.41 0.13
CA THR A 65 6.29 -21.72 -0.40
C THR A 65 6.28 -21.70 -1.93
N GLU A 66 6.52 -22.85 -2.57
CA GLU A 66 6.32 -22.99 -4.01
C GLU A 66 4.82 -22.85 -4.36
N GLY A 67 4.51 -22.10 -5.41
CA GLY A 67 3.15 -21.96 -5.89
C GLY A 67 2.93 -20.70 -6.73
N ALA A 68 2.05 -20.81 -7.73
CA ALA A 68 1.55 -19.65 -8.44
C ALA A 68 0.40 -19.02 -7.64
N PRO A 69 0.37 -17.69 -7.49
CA PRO A 69 -0.83 -17.01 -7.01
C PRO A 69 -1.94 -17.19 -8.05
N LYS A 70 -3.15 -17.57 -7.61
CA LYS A 70 -4.35 -17.24 -8.38
C LYS A 70 -4.41 -15.72 -8.53
N GLN A 71 -4.95 -15.19 -9.62
CA GLN A 71 -5.15 -13.76 -9.78
C GLN A 71 -5.99 -13.26 -8.60
N ASN A 72 -5.34 -12.63 -7.63
CA ASN A 72 -6.02 -12.00 -6.52
C ASN A 72 -6.36 -10.57 -6.96
N THR A 73 -7.65 -10.27 -6.99
CA THR A 73 -8.21 -8.91 -6.97
C THR A 73 -7.86 -8.28 -5.62
N LEU A 74 -6.60 -7.87 -5.48
CA LEU A 74 -6.21 -7.00 -4.39
C LEU A 74 -7.03 -5.71 -4.52
N LEU A 75 -7.85 -5.44 -3.51
CA LEU A 75 -8.74 -4.29 -3.48
C LEU A 75 -7.91 -3.02 -3.33
N ASN A 76 -8.00 -2.14 -4.31
CA ASN A 76 -7.35 -0.82 -4.26
C ASN A 76 -8.17 0.20 -3.45
N ASN A 77 -9.43 -0.12 -3.11
CA ASN A 77 -10.39 0.81 -2.50
C ASN A 77 -10.68 0.43 -1.05
N GLY A 78 -9.73 0.67 -0.17
CA GLY A 78 -9.93 0.54 1.28
C GLY A 78 -10.76 1.71 1.82
N THR A 79 -11.47 1.46 2.92
CA THR A 79 -12.28 2.48 3.62
C THR A 79 -11.63 2.89 4.93
N GLN A 80 -12.13 3.96 5.58
CA GLN A 80 -11.58 4.42 6.85
C GLN A 80 -11.50 3.31 7.90
N GLY A 81 -10.34 3.17 8.52
CA GLY A 81 -10.04 2.15 9.53
C GLY A 81 -9.62 0.79 8.98
N ASP A 82 -9.69 0.56 7.66
CA ASP A 82 -9.05 -0.57 6.98
C ASP A 82 -7.53 -0.40 6.98
N LEU A 83 -6.79 -1.45 6.60
CA LEU A 83 -5.34 -1.42 6.57
C LEU A 83 -4.84 -1.23 5.13
N LEU A 84 -3.96 -0.25 4.94
CA LEU A 84 -3.24 -0.02 3.69
C LEU A 84 -1.87 -0.69 3.73
N CYS A 85 -1.59 -1.54 2.77
CA CYS A 85 -0.36 -2.30 2.65
C CYS A 85 0.45 -1.80 1.45
N ASN A 86 1.69 -1.40 1.71
CA ASN A 86 2.63 -0.95 0.69
C ASN A 86 3.81 -1.93 0.59
N LEU A 87 4.03 -2.47 -0.60
CA LEU A 87 5.23 -3.21 -0.96
C LEU A 87 6.27 -2.21 -1.48
N LEU A 88 7.41 -2.16 -0.80
CA LEU A 88 8.47 -1.19 -1.05
C LEU A 88 9.73 -1.87 -1.59
N ASN A 89 10.44 -1.17 -2.47
CA ASN A 89 11.79 -1.57 -2.86
C ASN A 89 12.84 -1.18 -1.81
N LYS A 90 14.11 -1.53 -2.06
CA LYS A 90 15.25 -1.21 -1.19
C LYS A 90 15.45 0.28 -0.90
N LYS A 91 14.94 1.17 -1.77
CA LYS A 91 15.00 2.63 -1.62
C LYS A 91 13.76 3.19 -0.88
N GLY A 92 12.89 2.33 -0.35
CA GLY A 92 11.65 2.73 0.31
C GLY A 92 10.56 3.23 -0.64
N ARG A 93 10.70 3.04 -1.96
CA ARG A 93 9.68 3.45 -2.94
C ARG A 93 8.60 2.38 -3.06
N THR A 94 7.34 2.77 -3.00
CA THR A 94 6.19 1.89 -3.23
C THR A 94 6.20 1.35 -4.65
N LEU A 95 6.27 0.03 -4.78
CA LEU A 95 6.12 -0.71 -6.04
C LEU A 95 4.67 -1.15 -6.24
N LYS A 96 3.98 -1.50 -5.15
CA LYS A 96 2.59 -1.92 -5.16
C LYS A 96 1.89 -1.56 -3.86
N GLN A 97 0.63 -1.21 -3.97
CA GLN A 97 -0.22 -0.82 -2.87
C GLN A 97 -1.53 -1.61 -2.97
N PHE A 98 -2.07 -2.02 -1.83
CA PHE A 98 -3.37 -2.67 -1.73
C PHE A 98 -3.96 -2.48 -0.33
N SER A 99 -5.25 -2.69 -0.18
CA SER A 99 -5.94 -2.61 1.11
C SER A 99 -6.49 -3.97 1.55
N ILE A 100 -6.61 -4.15 2.86
CA ILE A 100 -7.35 -5.26 3.46
C ILE A 100 -8.35 -4.72 4.48
N LYS A 101 -9.46 -5.43 4.65
CA LYS A 101 -10.45 -5.08 5.67
C LYS A 101 -9.85 -5.12 7.07
N ASN A 102 -10.32 -4.23 7.93
CA ASN A 102 -9.87 -4.16 9.32
C ASN A 102 -10.05 -5.52 10.03
N PRO A 103 -8.96 -6.23 10.41
CA PRO A 103 -9.07 -7.56 11.02
C PRO A 103 -9.79 -7.56 12.37
N LEU A 104 -9.82 -6.41 13.05
CA LEU A 104 -10.50 -6.24 14.34
C LEU A 104 -12.03 -6.08 14.19
N LYS A 105 -12.55 -5.98 12.97
CA LYS A 105 -13.99 -5.94 12.68
C LYS A 105 -14.38 -7.23 11.98
N LYS A 106 -15.10 -8.12 12.66
CA LYS A 106 -15.60 -9.36 12.06
C LYS A 106 -17.11 -9.32 11.87
N HIS A 107 -17.56 -9.93 10.78
CA HIS A 107 -18.96 -10.24 10.53
C HIS A 107 -19.12 -11.73 10.79
N MET A 108 -20.07 -12.08 11.65
CA MET A 108 -20.42 -13.47 11.94
C MET A 108 -21.87 -13.69 11.56
N GLU A 109 -22.11 -14.70 10.75
CA GLU A 109 -23.44 -15.15 10.40
C GLU A 109 -23.86 -16.23 11.41
N TYR A 110 -25.07 -16.10 11.93
CA TYR A 110 -25.66 -17.07 12.85
C TYR A 110 -27.15 -17.22 12.56
N ILE A 111 -27.71 -18.36 12.94
CA ILE A 111 -29.14 -18.62 12.86
C ILE A 111 -29.72 -18.30 14.23
N ASN A 112 -30.71 -17.41 14.29
CA ASN A 112 -31.41 -17.08 15.53
C ASN A 112 -32.46 -18.15 15.89
N ASP A 113 -33.10 -18.00 17.05
CA ASP A 113 -34.12 -18.95 17.53
C ASP A 113 -35.34 -19.08 16.59
N ASN A 114 -35.58 -18.06 15.77
CA ASN A 114 -36.62 -18.04 14.74
C ASN A 114 -36.19 -18.68 13.42
N LYS A 115 -35.04 -19.37 13.37
CA LYS A 115 -34.44 -19.97 12.17
C LYS A 115 -34.10 -18.96 11.06
N GLN A 116 -33.88 -17.70 11.42
CA GLN A 116 -33.51 -16.66 10.46
C GLN A 116 -32.00 -16.44 10.49
N LEU A 117 -31.39 -16.31 9.31
CA LEU A 117 -30.00 -15.92 9.18
C LEU A 117 -29.84 -14.45 9.59
N GLN A 118 -28.91 -14.20 10.52
CA GLN A 118 -28.60 -12.89 11.06
C GLN A 118 -27.09 -12.65 10.95
N THR A 119 -26.71 -11.40 10.72
CA THR A 119 -25.30 -10.98 10.69
C THR A 119 -24.99 -10.12 11.91
N GLN A 120 -24.06 -10.56 12.74
CA GLN A 120 -23.56 -9.79 13.88
C GLN A 120 -22.22 -9.16 13.55
N HIS A 121 -22.05 -7.89 13.94
CA HIS A 121 -20.79 -7.18 13.89
C HIS A 121 -20.09 -7.29 15.24
N VAL A 122 -18.90 -7.89 15.24
CA VAL A 122 -18.10 -8.08 16.45
C VAL A 122 -16.83 -7.24 16.34
N GLN A 123 -16.65 -6.34 17.31
CA GLN A 123 -15.43 -5.58 17.48
C GLN A 123 -14.48 -6.35 18.40
N LEU A 124 -13.31 -6.71 17.88
CA LEU A 124 -12.26 -7.41 18.62
C LEU A 124 -11.23 -6.41 19.17
N THR A 125 -10.62 -6.77 20.29
CA THR A 125 -9.47 -6.07 20.86
C THR A 125 -8.14 -6.64 20.34
N LYS A 126 -8.12 -7.92 19.96
CA LYS A 126 -6.93 -8.60 19.41
C LYS A 126 -7.32 -9.68 18.42
N THR A 127 -6.55 -9.83 17.34
CA THR A 127 -6.66 -10.97 16.42
C THR A 127 -5.34 -11.16 15.67
N SER A 128 -5.20 -12.28 14.98
CA SER A 128 -4.17 -12.48 13.96
C SER A 128 -4.74 -12.33 12.55
N PHE A 129 -3.89 -12.00 11.58
CA PHE A 129 -4.22 -11.97 10.16
C PHE A 129 -3.00 -12.30 9.30
N THR A 130 -3.25 -12.71 8.06
CA THR A 130 -2.21 -13.15 7.12
C THR A 130 -2.28 -12.33 5.84
N LEU A 131 -1.14 -11.84 5.38
CA LEU A 131 -0.99 -11.31 4.03
C LEU A 131 -0.37 -12.38 3.13
N ARG A 132 -1.00 -12.60 1.97
CA ARG A 132 -0.55 -13.55 0.95
C ARG A 132 -0.35 -12.84 -0.39
N PHE A 133 0.88 -12.86 -0.89
CA PHE A 133 1.20 -12.26 -2.19
C PHE A 133 2.36 -13.01 -2.87
N PRO A 134 2.57 -12.83 -4.20
CA PRO A 134 3.70 -13.44 -4.88
C PRO A 134 5.03 -12.96 -4.27
N ALA A 135 6.01 -13.85 -4.14
CA ALA A 135 7.35 -13.45 -3.77
C ALA A 135 7.97 -12.63 -4.92
N TYR A 136 8.20 -11.34 -4.68
CA TYR A 136 8.75 -10.42 -5.67
C TYR A 136 10.22 -10.16 -5.38
N THR A 137 11.07 -10.16 -6.41
CA THR A 137 12.52 -10.02 -6.24
C THR A 137 12.96 -8.60 -5.94
N ASN A 138 12.17 -7.60 -6.35
CA ASN A 138 12.47 -6.18 -6.14
C ASN A 138 11.75 -5.57 -4.92
N VAL A 139 10.96 -6.37 -4.20
CA VAL A 139 10.31 -5.97 -2.94
C VAL A 139 11.20 -6.40 -1.77
N HIS A 140 11.52 -5.43 -0.91
CA HIS A 140 12.37 -5.63 0.27
C HIS A 140 11.63 -5.38 1.58
N TYR A 141 10.62 -4.51 1.55
CA TYR A 141 9.86 -4.15 2.75
C TYR A 141 8.37 -4.18 2.47
N LEU A 142 7.63 -4.49 3.52
CA LEU A 142 6.19 -4.30 3.61
C LEU A 142 5.93 -3.30 4.73
N SER A 143 5.18 -2.24 4.43
CA SER A 143 4.66 -1.32 5.44
C SER A 143 3.14 -1.37 5.48
N ILE A 144 2.59 -1.29 6.69
CA ILE A 144 1.15 -1.32 6.95
C ILE A 144 0.76 -0.03 7.65
N PHE A 145 -0.28 0.62 7.14
CA PHE A 145 -0.87 1.84 7.70
C PHE A 145 -2.34 1.60 8.01
N GLU A 146 -2.88 2.36 8.94
CA GLU A 146 -4.33 2.54 9.02
C GLU A 146 -4.76 3.59 7.98
N ILE A 147 -5.85 3.31 7.26
CA ILE A 147 -6.49 4.29 6.37
C ILE A 147 -7.23 5.29 7.24
N ASP A 148 -6.67 6.49 7.35
CA ASP A 148 -7.31 7.65 7.97
C ASP A 148 -7.67 8.66 6.88
N THR A 149 -8.94 9.05 6.81
CA THR A 149 -9.45 10.04 5.84
C THR A 149 -9.04 11.47 6.20
N LEU A 150 -8.66 11.72 7.46
CA LEU A 150 -8.32 13.04 7.98
C LEU A 150 -6.82 13.35 7.91
N ASN A 151 -5.95 12.34 8.09
CA ASN A 151 -4.50 12.53 8.10
C ASN A 151 -3.81 12.00 6.83
N LYS A 152 -3.38 12.93 5.96
CA LYS A 152 -2.56 12.60 4.77
C LYS A 152 -1.15 12.08 5.09
N LYS A 153 -0.67 12.22 6.33
CA LYS A 153 0.66 11.74 6.78
C LYS A 153 0.50 10.85 8.02
N SER A 154 0.16 9.58 7.79
CA SER A 154 0.11 8.58 8.85
C SER A 154 1.45 7.86 9.01
N LYS A 155 1.91 7.67 10.26
CA LYS A 155 3.06 6.82 10.58
C LYS A 155 2.65 5.36 10.35
N PRO A 156 3.52 4.49 9.77
CA PRO A 156 3.18 3.08 9.62
C PRO A 156 2.96 2.44 10.98
N LEU A 157 1.95 1.56 11.06
CA LEU A 157 1.71 0.68 12.20
C LEU A 157 2.84 -0.33 12.35
N ILE A 158 3.41 -0.78 11.23
CA ILE A 158 4.61 -1.61 11.17
C ILE A 158 5.29 -1.46 9.80
N THR A 159 6.62 -1.56 9.78
CA THR A 159 7.41 -1.83 8.58
C THR A 159 8.27 -3.06 8.86
N THR A 160 8.22 -4.07 8.00
CA THR A 160 9.01 -5.31 8.14
C THR A 160 9.68 -5.67 6.83
N THR A 161 10.81 -6.39 6.90
CA THR A 161 11.46 -6.95 5.72
C THR A 161 10.59 -8.02 5.08
N THR A 162 10.71 -8.26 3.79
CA THR A 162 10.04 -9.39 3.11
C THR A 162 10.98 -10.55 2.82
N ASN A 163 12.29 -10.30 2.85
CA ASN A 163 13.40 -11.23 2.71
C ASN A 163 14.46 -10.97 3.78
#